data_AF-A0AAU7Q6E4-F1
#
_entry.id   AF-A0AAU7Q6E4-F1
#
_cell.length_a   1.000
_cell.length_b   1.000
_cell.length_c   1.000
_cell.angle_alpha   90.00
_cell.angle_beta   90.00
_cell.angle_gamma   90.00
#
_symmetry.space_group_name_H-M   'P 1'
#
loop_
_entity.id
_entity.type
_entity.pdbx_description
1 polymer ?
#
loop_
_entity_poly.entity_id
_entity_poly.type
_entity_poly.pdbx_seq_one_letter_code
_entity_poly.pdbx_strand_id
1 'polypeptide(L)'
;MRYFDRQNVENALPPELCLQLSREAFTLFSQGKIMQSPRDIIAAEDGFIMGTMPACIREGDWKGLGLKTVKVDFSHADGRTSHEGVILLYDALPDGGIAVIDAGAITELRTAVASPHGQLTNFLLLTAPSLPYWAMAYRPESMCR
;
A
#
# COMPACT_ATOMS: atom_id res chain seq x y z
N MET A 1 -2.81 -8.64 14.84
CA MET A 1 -3.09 -7.93 13.58
C MET A 1 -3.21 -6.45 13.90
N ARG A 2 -2.61 -5.57 13.10
CA ARG A 2 -2.67 -4.11 13.25
C ARG A 2 -3.42 -3.49 12.07
N TYR A 3 -4.23 -2.47 12.35
CA TYR A 3 -5.01 -1.76 11.34
C TYR A 3 -4.52 -0.31 11.22
N PHE A 4 -4.34 0.16 9.99
CA PHE A 4 -3.94 1.51 9.65
C PHE A 4 -4.99 2.11 8.73
N ASP A 5 -5.76 3.05 9.28
CA ASP A 5 -6.79 3.77 8.53
C ASP A 5 -6.18 4.83 7.60
N ARG A 6 -7.04 5.48 6.79
CA ARG A 6 -6.64 6.56 5.88
C ARG A 6 -5.82 7.65 6.58
N GLN A 7 -6.27 8.12 7.74
CA GLN A 7 -5.58 9.19 8.48
C GLN A 7 -4.18 8.75 8.94
N ASN A 8 -4.06 7.50 9.42
CA ASN A 8 -2.77 6.93 9.78
C ASN A 8 -1.85 6.89 8.56
N VAL A 9 -2.36 6.40 7.42
CA VAL A 9 -1.60 6.30 6.16
C VAL A 9 -1.10 7.65 5.68
N GLU A 10 -1.99 8.64 5.58
CA GLU A 10 -1.66 9.99 5.09
C GLU A 10 -0.62 10.68 5.98
N ASN A 11 -0.72 10.51 7.30
CA ASN A 11 0.24 11.09 8.24
C ASN A 11 1.62 10.41 8.19
N ALA A 12 1.67 9.12 7.84
CA ALA A 12 2.93 8.37 7.80
C ALA A 12 3.64 8.42 6.44
N LEU A 13 2.95 8.82 5.37
CA LEU A 13 3.46 8.79 4.00
C LEU A 13 3.42 10.19 3.37
N PRO A 14 4.33 11.10 3.77
CA PRO A 14 4.49 12.36 3.07
C PRO A 14 4.90 12.13 1.59
N PRO A 15 4.58 13.06 0.68
CA PRO A 15 4.81 12.89 -0.76
C PRO A 15 6.26 12.54 -1.14
N GLU A 16 7.24 13.12 -0.46
CA GLU A 16 8.67 12.88 -0.70
C GLU A 16 9.05 11.43 -0.38
N LEU A 17 8.54 10.90 0.73
CA LEU A 17 8.74 9.51 1.11
C LEU A 17 8.04 8.58 0.12
N CYS A 18 6.85 8.94 -0.35
CA CYS A 18 6.15 8.18 -1.39
C CYS A 18 6.98 8.05 -2.67
N LEU A 19 7.59 9.15 -3.11
CA LEU A 19 8.45 9.16 -4.30
C LEU A 19 9.71 8.29 -4.09
N GLN A 20 10.35 8.39 -2.93
CA GLN A 20 11.51 7.57 -2.60
C GLN A 20 11.16 6.06 -2.61
N LEU A 21 10.12 5.67 -1.87
CA LEU A 21 9.67 4.27 -1.80
C LEU A 21 9.27 3.72 -3.17
N SER A 22 8.66 4.56 -4.02
CA SER A 22 8.36 4.17 -5.40
C SER A 22 9.62 3.84 -6.18
N ARG A 23 10.68 4.66 -6.10
CA ARG A 23 11.96 4.41 -6.79
C ARG A 23 12.62 3.11 -6.33
N GLU A 24 12.61 2.84 -5.02
CA GLU A 24 13.12 1.59 -4.46
C GLU A 24 12.34 0.38 -4.99
N ALA A 25 11.01 0.45 -5.02
CA ALA A 25 10.18 -0.60 -5.58
C ALA A 25 10.48 -0.88 -7.07
N PHE A 26 10.62 0.16 -7.90
CA PHE A 26 11.03 0.00 -9.31
C PHE A 26 12.43 -0.61 -9.44
N THR A 27 13.35 -0.26 -8.53
CA THR A 27 14.71 -0.82 -8.51
C THR A 27 14.68 -2.31 -8.18
N LEU A 28 13.96 -2.71 -7.12
CA LEU A 28 13.77 -4.11 -6.76
C LEU A 28 13.07 -4.90 -7.88
N PHE A 29 12.08 -4.29 -8.54
CA PHE A 29 11.39 -4.91 -9.68
C PHE A 29 12.35 -5.16 -10.85
N SER A 30 13.12 -4.15 -11.25
CA SER A 30 14.08 -4.27 -12.37
C SER A 30 15.20 -5.27 -12.09
N GLN A 31 15.52 -5.50 -10.82
CA GLN A 31 16.47 -6.54 -10.37
C GLN A 31 15.85 -7.95 -10.30
N GLY A 32 14.55 -8.11 -10.59
CA GLY A 32 13.86 -9.41 -10.50
C GLY A 32 13.64 -9.90 -9.07
N LYS A 33 13.75 -9.02 -8.07
CA LYS A 33 13.57 -9.36 -6.64
C LYS A 33 12.11 -9.40 -6.20
N ILE A 34 11.23 -8.96 -7.08
CA ILE A 34 9.78 -8.89 -6.89
C ILE A 34 9.11 -9.97 -7.73
N MET A 35 8.35 -10.84 -7.06
CA MET A 35 7.41 -11.74 -7.71
C MET A 35 6.02 -11.14 -7.61
N GLN A 36 5.37 -10.89 -8.75
CA GLN A 36 3.98 -10.43 -8.81
C GLN A 36 3.22 -11.25 -9.84
N SER A 37 1.98 -11.63 -9.53
CA SER A 37 1.08 -12.11 -10.57
C SER A 37 0.54 -10.91 -11.35
N PRO A 38 0.01 -11.13 -12.57
CA PRO A 38 -0.87 -10.16 -13.19
C PRO A 38 -2.00 -9.78 -12.23
N ARG A 39 -2.52 -8.55 -12.40
CA ARG A 39 -3.75 -8.13 -11.71
C ARG A 39 -4.88 -9.06 -12.13
N ASP A 40 -5.54 -9.65 -11.14
CA ASP A 40 -6.79 -10.38 -11.37
C ASP A 40 -7.97 -9.42 -11.15
N ILE A 41 -8.98 -9.51 -12.02
CA ILE A 41 -10.14 -8.62 -12.02
C ILE A 41 -11.40 -9.46 -12.14
N ILE A 42 -12.29 -9.29 -11.17
CA ILE A 42 -13.65 -9.81 -11.21
C ILE A 42 -14.57 -8.62 -11.50
N ALA A 43 -15.28 -8.67 -12.62
CA ALA A 43 -16.37 -7.74 -12.87
C ALA A 43 -17.61 -8.24 -12.11
N ALA A 44 -18.13 -7.41 -11.22
CA ALA A 44 -19.39 -7.65 -10.54
C ALA A 44 -20.54 -7.05 -11.36
N GLU A 45 -21.77 -7.39 -10.99
CA GLU A 45 -22.96 -6.76 -11.56
C GLU A 45 -22.99 -5.25 -11.20
N ASP A 46 -23.80 -4.46 -11.92
CA ASP A 46 -24.04 -3.05 -11.63
C ASP A 46 -22.84 -2.08 -11.76
N GLY A 47 -21.80 -2.43 -12.53
CA GLY A 47 -20.69 -1.52 -12.86
C GLY A 47 -19.57 -1.48 -11.83
N PHE A 48 -19.55 -2.42 -10.89
CA PHE A 48 -18.46 -2.63 -9.94
C PHE A 48 -17.40 -3.57 -10.51
N ILE A 49 -16.14 -3.32 -10.17
CA ILE A 49 -15.06 -4.29 -10.34
C ILE A 49 -14.34 -4.53 -9.01
N MET A 50 -13.87 -5.75 -8.80
CA MET A 50 -12.94 -6.11 -7.73
C MET A 50 -11.60 -6.50 -8.36
N GLY A 51 -10.54 -5.80 -7.98
CA GLY A 51 -9.18 -6.09 -8.41
C GLY A 51 -8.33 -6.65 -7.27
N THR A 52 -7.52 -7.66 -7.57
CA THR A 52 -6.50 -8.17 -6.65
C THR A 52 -5.10 -8.05 -7.26
N MET A 53 -4.13 -7.69 -6.44
CA MET A 53 -2.74 -7.47 -6.84
C MET A 53 -1.82 -8.05 -5.76
N PRO A 54 -1.53 -9.37 -5.81
CA PRO A 54 -0.60 -10.01 -4.89
C PRO A 54 0.85 -9.77 -5.32
N ALA A 55 1.73 -9.72 -4.32
CA ALA A 55 3.16 -9.56 -4.54
C ALA A 55 4.00 -10.16 -3.40
N CYS A 56 5.22 -10.56 -3.73
CA CYS A 56 6.18 -11.13 -2.79
C CYS A 56 7.58 -10.59 -3.09
N ILE A 57 8.29 -10.18 -2.03
CA ILE A 57 9.71 -9.83 -2.08
C ILE A 57 10.47 -10.92 -1.33
N ARG A 58 11.41 -11.55 -2.03
CA ARG A 58 12.02 -12.80 -1.57
C ARG A 58 13.13 -12.61 -0.54
N GLU A 59 13.80 -11.45 -0.56
CA GLU A 59 15.05 -11.21 0.16
C GLU A 59 15.28 -9.73 0.47
N GLY A 60 16.24 -9.46 1.36
CA GLY A 60 16.62 -8.12 1.81
C GLY A 60 15.68 -7.54 2.88
N ASP A 61 15.90 -6.28 3.20
CA ASP A 61 15.19 -5.54 4.26
C ASP A 61 13.69 -5.36 4.01
N TRP A 62 13.27 -5.65 2.78
CA TRP A 62 11.94 -5.46 2.25
C TRP A 62 11.21 -6.80 2.03
N LYS A 63 11.77 -7.91 2.51
CA LYS A 63 11.20 -9.26 2.37
C LYS A 63 9.80 -9.32 3.01
N GLY A 64 8.83 -9.85 2.27
CA GLY A 64 7.47 -10.00 2.76
C GLY A 64 6.47 -10.38 1.68
N LEU A 65 5.23 -10.66 2.10
CA LEU A 65 4.09 -10.91 1.20
C LEU A 65 3.03 -9.82 1.37
N GLY A 66 2.45 -9.42 0.24
CA GLY A 66 1.43 -8.40 0.17
C GLY A 66 0.29 -8.77 -0.74
N LEU A 67 -0.91 -8.32 -0.36
CA LEU A 67 -2.09 -8.41 -1.20
C LEU A 67 -2.85 -7.10 -1.14
N LYS A 68 -2.92 -6.39 -2.26
CA LYS A 68 -3.85 -5.27 -2.41
C LYS A 68 -5.15 -5.76 -3.02
N THR A 69 -6.25 -5.42 -2.38
CA THR A 69 -7.60 -5.62 -2.91
C THR A 69 -8.28 -4.27 -3.02
N VAL A 70 -8.97 -4.02 -4.14
CA VAL A 70 -9.74 -2.80 -4.34
C VAL A 70 -11.05 -3.12 -5.04
N LYS A 71 -12.14 -2.57 -4.55
CA LYS A 71 -13.42 -2.41 -5.22
C LYS A 71 -13.41 -1.04 -5.89
N VAL A 72 -13.74 -0.99 -7.17
CA VAL A 72 -13.92 0.25 -7.92
C VAL A 72 -15.34 0.29 -8.45
N ASP A 73 -15.99 1.42 -8.27
CA ASP A 73 -17.32 1.69 -8.81
C ASP A 73 -17.19 2.62 -10.02
N PHE A 74 -17.63 2.14 -11.20
CA PHE A 74 -17.67 2.93 -12.43
C PHE A 74 -19.04 3.56 -12.72
N SER A 75 -20.06 3.27 -11.90
CA SER A 75 -21.42 3.78 -12.07
C SER A 75 -21.62 5.21 -11.57
N HIS A 76 -20.63 5.79 -10.89
CA HIS A 76 -20.70 7.10 -10.26
C HIS A 76 -20.97 8.23 -11.27
N ALA A 77 -22.20 8.76 -11.24
CA ALA A 77 -22.71 9.87 -12.05
C ALA A 77 -22.07 11.24 -11.72
N ASP A 78 -21.29 11.33 -10.64
CA ASP A 78 -20.60 12.51 -10.13
C ASP A 78 -19.09 12.54 -10.45
N GLY A 79 -18.60 11.60 -11.27
CA GLY A 79 -17.27 11.65 -11.88
C GLY A 79 -16.11 11.27 -10.97
N ARG A 80 -16.37 10.72 -9.78
CA ARG A 80 -15.34 10.23 -8.84
C ARG A 80 -15.34 8.71 -8.80
N THR A 81 -14.24 8.09 -9.23
CA THR A 81 -14.01 6.66 -9.01
C THR A 81 -13.62 6.43 -7.54
N SER A 82 -14.54 5.89 -6.73
CA SER A 82 -14.23 5.47 -5.35
C SER A 82 -13.39 4.19 -5.39
N HIS A 83 -12.14 4.26 -4.92
CA HIS A 83 -11.27 3.10 -4.75
C HIS A 83 -11.34 2.64 -3.29
N GLU A 84 -12.22 1.71 -3.00
CA GLU A 84 -12.39 1.17 -1.66
C GLU A 84 -11.64 -0.13 -1.52
N GLY A 85 -10.79 -0.29 -0.52
CA GLY A 85 -10.10 -1.56 -0.34
C GLY A 85 -9.03 -1.53 0.72
N VAL A 86 -8.33 -2.65 0.82
CA VAL A 86 -7.27 -2.85 1.81
C VAL A 86 -6.02 -3.47 1.19
N ILE A 87 -4.89 -3.14 1.79
CA ILE A 87 -3.61 -3.80 1.59
C ILE A 87 -3.34 -4.66 2.82
N LEU A 88 -3.16 -5.94 2.60
CA LEU A 88 -2.75 -6.91 3.60
C LEU A 88 -1.24 -7.11 3.46
N LEU A 89 -0.52 -6.99 4.56
CA LEU A 89 0.90 -7.31 4.65
C LEU A 89 1.11 -8.42 5.67
N TYR A 90 1.77 -9.49 5.25
CA TYR A 90 2.10 -10.63 6.10
C TYR A 90 3.55 -10.53 6.55
N ASP A 91 3.81 -10.92 7.80
CA ASP A 91 5.15 -10.89 8.43
C ASP A 91 5.81 -9.50 8.39
N ALA A 92 5.01 -8.44 8.25
CA ALA A 92 5.48 -7.07 8.11
C ALA A 92 5.77 -6.38 9.46
N LEU A 93 5.28 -6.98 10.55
CA LEU A 93 5.50 -6.49 11.90
C LEU A 93 6.70 -7.22 12.55
N PRO A 94 7.46 -6.59 13.45
CA PRO A 94 8.57 -7.26 14.17
C PRO A 94 8.14 -8.49 14.98
N ASP A 95 6.86 -8.56 15.34
CA ASP A 95 6.24 -9.69 16.03
C ASP A 95 5.74 -10.79 15.07
N GLY A 96 5.99 -10.67 13.76
CA GLY A 96 5.49 -11.57 12.72
C GLY A 96 3.99 -11.41 12.43
N GLY A 97 3.33 -10.37 12.95
CA GLY A 97 1.91 -10.15 12.75
C GLY A 97 1.55 -9.55 11.39
N ILE A 98 0.24 -9.59 11.09
CA ILE A 98 -0.35 -9.03 9.87
C ILE A 98 -0.70 -7.55 10.07
N ALA A 99 -0.41 -6.73 9.07
CA ALA A 99 -0.90 -5.36 8.95
C ALA A 99 -2.02 -5.26 7.89
N VAL A 100 -3.06 -4.50 8.19
CA VAL A 100 -4.17 -4.17 7.29
C VAL A 100 -4.19 -2.67 7.09
N ILE A 101 -4.12 -2.21 5.86
CA ILE A 101 -3.88 -0.80 5.54
C ILE A 101 -4.92 -0.31 4.54
N ASP A 102 -5.41 0.92 4.71
CA ASP A 102 -6.32 1.56 3.77
C ASP A 102 -5.70 1.65 2.35
N ALA A 103 -6.32 0.99 1.37
CA ALA A 103 -5.81 0.98 0.00
C ALA A 103 -6.24 2.21 -0.81
N GLY A 104 -7.30 2.90 -0.40
CA GLY A 104 -7.81 4.09 -1.06
C GLY A 104 -6.81 5.24 -0.95
N ALA A 105 -6.41 5.55 0.28
CA ALA A 105 -5.40 6.55 0.62
C ALA A 105 -4.09 6.33 -0.17
N ILE A 106 -3.61 5.08 -0.24
CA ILE A 106 -2.41 4.72 -0.99
C ILE A 106 -2.59 4.89 -2.49
N THR A 107 -3.78 4.57 -3.01
CA THR A 107 -4.10 4.72 -4.43
C THR A 107 -4.15 6.20 -4.82
N GLU A 108 -4.62 7.06 -3.95
CA GLU A 108 -4.68 8.50 -4.16
C GLU A 108 -3.28 9.14 -4.06
N LEU A 109 -2.53 8.85 -2.99
CA LEU A 109 -1.16 9.36 -2.78
C LEU A 109 -0.22 9.00 -3.93
N ARG A 110 -0.32 7.79 -4.48
CA ARG A 110 0.50 7.40 -5.64
C ARG A 110 0.05 8.08 -6.93
N THR A 111 -1.23 8.40 -7.11
CA THR A 111 -1.72 9.04 -8.34
C THR A 111 -1.20 10.49 -8.42
N ALA A 112 -1.05 11.14 -7.26
CA ALA A 112 -0.37 12.43 -7.15
C ALA A 112 1.14 12.37 -7.49
N VAL A 113 1.75 11.18 -7.46
CA VAL A 113 3.22 10.98 -7.61
C VAL A 113 3.60 10.16 -8.86
N ALA A 114 2.67 9.47 -9.53
CA ALA A 114 3.01 8.43 -10.51
C ALA A 114 3.07 8.87 -11.99
N SER A 115 4.25 8.58 -12.55
CA SER A 115 4.55 8.31 -13.96
C SER A 115 3.64 7.24 -14.62
N PRO A 116 3.61 7.15 -15.97
CA PRO A 116 2.69 6.31 -16.77
C PRO A 116 2.68 4.78 -16.53
N HIS A 117 3.51 4.24 -15.61
CA HIS A 117 3.59 2.81 -15.31
C HIS A 117 3.04 2.47 -13.90
N GLY A 118 1.76 2.80 -13.66
CA GLY A 118 1.06 2.63 -12.38
C GLY A 118 0.85 1.18 -11.86
N GLN A 119 1.52 0.20 -12.45
CA GLN A 119 1.46 -1.21 -12.02
C GLN A 119 2.49 -1.54 -10.92
N LEU A 120 3.59 -0.78 -10.84
CA LEU A 120 4.70 -1.04 -9.91
C LEU A 120 4.63 -0.24 -8.59
N THR A 121 3.62 0.64 -8.46
CA THR A 121 3.36 1.42 -7.23
C THR A 121 2.49 0.69 -6.21
N ASN A 122 2.17 -0.60 -6.41
CA ASN A 122 1.53 -1.42 -5.37
C ASN A 122 2.47 -1.73 -4.19
N PHE A 123 3.76 -1.42 -4.33
CA PHE A 123 4.82 -1.74 -3.37
C PHE A 123 5.16 -0.62 -2.39
N LEU A 124 4.48 0.53 -2.48
CA LEU A 124 4.64 1.65 -1.55
C LEU A 124 4.45 1.29 -0.06
N LEU A 125 3.91 0.09 0.22
CA LEU A 125 3.68 -0.39 1.57
C LEU A 125 4.24 -1.78 1.87
N LEU A 126 4.78 -2.52 0.91
CA LEU A 126 5.23 -3.88 1.20
C LEU A 126 6.47 -3.93 2.10
N THR A 127 7.05 -2.77 2.34
CA THR A 127 8.44 -2.68 2.66
C THR A 127 8.63 -1.35 3.37
N ALA A 128 8.69 -1.37 4.70
CA ALA A 128 9.69 -0.56 5.38
C ALA A 128 10.11 -1.21 6.69
N PRO A 129 11.39 -1.64 6.83
CA PRO A 129 11.92 -2.00 8.14
C PRO A 129 11.86 -0.79 9.10
N SER A 130 11.64 0.40 8.56
CA SER A 130 11.63 1.70 9.23
C SER A 130 10.48 2.62 8.79
N LEU A 131 9.32 2.10 8.34
CA LEU A 131 8.09 2.90 8.40
C LEU A 131 8.01 3.28 9.88
N PRO A 132 7.99 4.57 10.23
CA PRO A 132 8.25 4.98 11.59
C PRO A 132 7.13 4.43 12.47
N TYR A 133 7.37 3.26 13.05
CA TYR A 133 6.55 2.70 14.11
C TYR A 133 6.52 3.69 15.29
N TRP A 134 7.53 4.57 15.39
CA TRP A 134 7.53 5.72 16.30
C TRP A 134 6.57 6.85 15.91
N ALA A 135 6.23 7.06 14.63
CA ALA A 135 5.28 8.13 14.22
C ALA A 135 3.82 7.68 14.31
N MET A 136 3.54 6.38 14.18
CA MET A 136 2.19 5.82 14.30
C MET A 136 1.82 5.35 15.73
N ALA A 137 2.80 5.16 16.63
CA ALA A 137 2.57 4.69 18.00
C ALA A 137 2.79 5.74 19.11
N TYR A 138 3.07 7.02 18.79
CA TYR A 138 3.36 8.04 19.81
C TYR A 138 2.08 8.71 20.35
N ARG A 139 1.76 8.44 21.63
CA ARG A 139 0.94 9.35 22.46
C ARG A 139 1.87 10.34 23.18
N PRO A 140 1.62 11.65 23.16
CA PRO A 140 2.46 12.65 23.80
C PRO A 140 2.12 12.77 25.29
N GLU A 141 2.67 11.91 26.16
CA GLU A 141 2.55 12.11 27.62
C GLU A 141 3.84 11.92 28.44
N SER A 142 5.00 11.65 27.83
CA SER A 142 6.22 11.36 28.61
C SER A 142 7.47 12.14 28.20
N MET A 143 7.33 13.44 27.89
CA MET A 143 8.47 14.37 27.80
C MET A 143 8.38 15.54 28.78
N CYS A 144 7.85 15.26 29.98
CA CYS A 144 8.14 16.01 31.20
C CYS A 144 8.55 15.02 32.29
N ARG A 145 9.83 14.64 32.29
CA ARG A 145 10.67 14.43 33.49
C ARG A 145 12.07 13.99 33.06
#